data_AF-A0A2E5WF28-F1
#
_entry.id   AF-A0A2E5WF28-F1
#
_cell.length_a   1.000
_cell.length_b   1.000
_cell.length_c   1.000
_cell.angle_alpha   90.00
_cell.angle_beta   90.00
_cell.angle_gamma   90.00
#
_symmetry.space_group_name_H-M   'P 1'
#
loop_
_entity.id
_entity.type
_entity.pdbx_description
1 polymer ?
#
loop_
_entity_poly.entity_id
_entity_poly.type
_entity_poly.pdbx_seq_one_letter_code
_entity_poly.pdbx_strand_id
1 'polypeptide(L)' 'MSMLNYNGQPHWVTTKATQRDYATRMQQFFDHYLKGERAPRWMLEGIPATRKAQTLGLVPVD' A
#
# COMPACT_ATOMS: atom_id res chain seq x y z
N MET A 1 -0.37 15.02 4.73
CA MET A 1 0.43 13.78 4.68
C MET A 1 -0.42 12.72 3.98
N SER A 2 -0.21 12.44 2.69
CA SER A 2 -0.91 11.33 2.04
C SER A 2 -0.14 10.05 2.37
N MET A 3 -0.78 9.10 3.06
CA MET A 3 -0.14 7.82 3.46
C MET A 3 0.32 7.00 2.23
N LEU A 4 -0.28 7.25 1.07
CA LEU A 4 0.09 6.65 -0.21
C LEU A 4 0.34 7.74 -1.26
N ASN A 5 1.41 7.60 -2.04
CA ASN A 5 1.76 8.52 -3.12
C ASN A 5 1.96 7.75 -4.42
N TYR A 6 1.03 7.98 -5.36
CA TYR A 6 1.06 7.50 -6.73
C TYR A 6 1.56 8.61 -7.66
N ASN A 7 2.76 8.42 -8.23
CA ASN A 7 3.40 9.43 -9.06
C ASN A 7 2.53 9.78 -10.28
N GLY A 8 2.36 11.07 -10.56
CA GLY A 8 1.60 11.57 -11.71
C GLY A 8 0.08 11.46 -11.57
N GLN A 9 -0.44 11.13 -10.39
CA GLN A 9 -1.88 11.10 -10.13
C GLN A 9 -2.32 12.29 -9.26
N PRO A 10 -3.56 12.79 -9.47
CA PRO A 10 -4.15 13.80 -8.60
C PRO A 10 -4.42 13.22 -7.20
N HIS A 11 -5.08 13.97 -6.32
CA HIS A 11 -5.41 13.54 -4.96
C HIS A 11 -6.29 12.28 -4.87
N TRP A 12 -6.83 11.79 -5.99
CA TRP A 12 -7.52 10.52 -6.12
C TRP A 12 -6.82 9.59 -7.12
N VAL A 13 -7.04 8.29 -6.96
CA VAL A 13 -6.53 7.24 -7.86
C VAL A 13 -7.32 7.19 -9.17
N THR A 14 -6.66 7.44 -10.30
CA THR A 14 -7.30 7.56 -11.62
C THR A 14 -7.15 6.32 -12.50
N THR A 15 -6.08 5.55 -12.32
CA THR A 15 -5.83 4.35 -13.13
C THR A 15 -6.33 3.09 -12.44
N LYS A 16 -6.77 2.09 -13.21
CA LYS A 16 -7.18 0.78 -12.67
C LYS A 16 -6.09 0.12 -11.80
N ALA A 17 -4.83 0.30 -12.16
CA ALA A 17 -3.70 -0.25 -11.40
C ALA A 17 -3.61 0.38 -10.00
N THR A 18 -3.62 1.72 -9.92
CA THR A 18 -3.56 2.45 -8.64
C THR A 18 -4.83 2.29 -7.80
N GLN A 19 -5.99 2.13 -8.44
CA GLN A 19 -7.25 1.81 -7.75
C GLN A 19 -7.20 0.44 -7.07
N ARG A 20 -6.71 -0.60 -7.76
CA ARG A 20 -6.57 -1.95 -7.18
C ARG A 20 -5.57 -1.95 -6.04
N ASP A 21 -4.41 -1.35 -6.24
CA ASP A 21 -3.36 -1.26 -5.23
C ASP A 21 -3.82 -0.47 -3.99
N TYR A 22 -4.59 0.61 -4.18
CA TYR A 22 -5.23 1.34 -3.09
C TYR A 22 -6.25 0.47 -2.33
N ALA A 23 -7.14 -0.22 -3.04
CA ALA A 23 -8.13 -1.10 -2.42
C ALA A 23 -7.47 -2.22 -1.61
N THR A 24 -6.41 -2.85 -2.13
CA THR A 24 -5.63 -3.86 -1.42
C THR A 24 -5.00 -3.31 -0.15
N ARG A 25 -4.41 -2.11 -0.18
CA ARG A 25 -3.82 -1.52 1.02
C ARG A 25 -4.84 -1.15 2.09
N MET A 26 -6.02 -0.67 1.66
CA MET A 26 -7.12 -0.44 2.59
C MET A 26 -7.59 -1.74 3.25
N GLN A 27 -7.75 -2.82 2.46
CA GLN A 27 -8.11 -4.14 2.98
C GLN A 27 -7.08 -4.62 4.01
N GLN A 28 -5.79 -4.60 3.67
CA GLN A 28 -4.71 -5.04 4.56
C GLN A 28 -4.59 -4.21 5.84
N PHE A 29 -4.86 -2.90 5.75
CA PHE A 29 -4.93 -2.03 6.93
C PHE A 29 -6.01 -2.50 7.90
N PHE A 30 -7.23 -2.73 7.41
CA PHE A 30 -8.31 -3.21 8.26
C PHE A 30 -8.09 -4.63 8.74
N ASP A 31 -7.54 -5.53 7.93
CA ASP A 31 -7.23 -6.89 8.36
C ASP A 31 -6.23 -6.90 9.52
N HIS A 32 -5.19 -6.07 9.46
CA HIS A 32 -4.23 -5.95 10.55
C HIS A 32 -4.88 -5.44 11.84
N TYR A 33 -5.61 -4.32 11.78
CA TYR A 33 -6.13 -3.67 12.99
C TYR A 33 -7.42 -4.28 13.53
N LEU A 34 -8.27 -4.84 12.66
CA LEU A 34 -9.60 -5.34 13.06
C LEU A 34 -9.67 -6.85 13.16
N LYS A 35 -8.83 -7.59 12.43
CA LYS A 35 -8.79 -9.05 12.47
C LYS A 35 -7.55 -9.62 13.15
N GLY A 36 -6.56 -8.77 13.48
CA GLY A 36 -5.30 -9.21 14.07
C GLY A 36 -4.40 -9.95 13.08
N GLU A 37 -4.62 -9.77 11.78
CA GLU A 37 -3.71 -10.33 10.77
C GLU A 37 -2.34 -9.66 10.84
N ARG A 38 -1.33 -10.33 10.28
CA ARG A 38 0.04 -9.81 10.25
C ARG A 38 0.13 -8.56 9.39
N ALA A 39 0.84 -7.55 9.87
CA ALA A 39 1.04 -6.31 9.11
C ALA A 39 1.84 -6.58 7.80
N PRO A 40 1.41 -6.05 6.65
CA PRO A 40 2.18 -6.10 5.42
C PRO A 40 3.42 -5.21 5.51
N ARG A 41 4.49 -5.58 4.80
CA ARG A 41 5.78 -4.86 4.83
C ARG A 41 5.66 -3.37 4.54
N TRP A 42 4.83 -2.98 3.57
CA TRP A 42 4.64 -1.57 3.21
C TRP A 42 4.14 -0.71 4.38
N MET A 43 3.41 -1.31 5.33
CA MET A 43 2.82 -0.60 6.47
C MET A 43 3.85 -0.33 7.57
N LEU A 44 4.84 -1.20 7.72
CA LEU A 44 5.89 -1.08 8.74
C LEU A 44 7.14 -0.37 8.21
N GLU A 45 7.60 -0.76 7.03
CA GLU A 45 8.88 -0.30 6.46
C GLU A 45 8.70 0.78 5.39
N GLY A 46 7.46 1.01 4.93
CA GLY A 46 7.21 1.78 3.72
C GLY A 46 7.79 1.11 2.47
N ILE A 47 7.80 1.85 1.36
CA ILE A 47 8.50 1.44 0.14
C ILE A 47 9.43 2.59 -0.27
N PRO A 48 10.75 2.38 -0.28
CA PRO A 48 11.69 3.40 -0.74
C PRO A 48 11.34 3.85 -2.17
N ALA A 49 11.46 5.15 -2.43
CA ALA A 49 11.16 5.72 -3.75
C ALA A 49 11.92 5.02 -4.89
N THR A 50 13.16 4.59 -4.63
CA THR A 50 14.02 3.84 -5.56
C THR A 50 13.51 2.43 -5.88
N ARG A 51 12.61 1.87 -5.07
CA ARG A 51 12.06 0.51 -5.22
C ARG A 51 10.59 0.49 -5.65
N LYS A 52 9.95 1.65 -5.89
CA LYS A 52 8.52 1.76 -6.23
C LYS A 52 8.07 1.00 -7.49
N ALA A 53 8.98 0.52 -8.34
CA ALA A 53 8.69 -0.31 -9.50
C ALA A 53 9.10 -1.79 -9.34
N GLN A 54 9.78 -2.13 -8.23
CA GLN A 54 10.31 -3.47 -7.97
C GLN A 54 9.41 -4.26 -7.03
N THR A 55 8.72 -3.58 -6.11
CA THR A 55 7.80 -4.23 -5.16
C THR A 55 6.73 -3.28 -4.67
N LEU A 56 5.55 -3.84 -4.38
CA LEU A 56 4.43 -3.15 -3.73
C LEU A 56 4.37 -3.41 -2.22
N GLY A 57 5.29 -4.22 -1.68
CA GLY A 57 5.40 -4.49 -0.24
C GLY A 57 4.17 -5.16 0.39
N LEU A 58 3.33 -5.83 -0.42
CA LEU A 58 2.04 -6.38 0.00
C LEU A 58 2.15 -7.65 0.84
N VAL A 59 3.32 -8.27 0.92
CA VAL A 59 3.54 -9.51 1.68
C VAL A 59 3.66 -9.17 3.18
N PRO A 60 3.02 -9.93 4.08
CA PRO A 60 3.23 -9.84 5.51
C PRO A 60 4.71 -9.97 5.89
N VAL A 61 5.14 -9.26 6.93
CA VAL A 61 6.46 -9.51 7.55
C VAL A 61 6.37 -10.76 8.42
N ASP A 62 7.45 -11.56 8.41
CA ASP A 62 7.64 -12.76 9.26
C ASP A 62 7.94 -12.44 10.72
#